data_AF-A0A0K2V3X9-F1
#
_entry.id   AF-A0A0K2V3X9-F1
#
_cell.length_a   1.000
_cell.length_b   1.000
_cell.length_c   1.000
_cell.angle_alpha   90.00
_cell.angle_beta   90.00
_cell.angle_gamma   90.00
#
_symmetry.space_group_name_H-M   'P 1'
#
loop_
_entity.id
_entity.type
_entity.pdbx_description
1 polymer ?
#
loop_
_entity_poly.entity_id
_entity_poly.type
_entity_poly.pdbx_seq_one_letter_code
_entity_poly.pdbx_strand_id
1 'polypeptide(L)' 'MTTTSGTASSSAVRALALEYKSLEEDPLEGIRPKLPDENNLFEWEVALFGPPDTLYQGGYFKALVKFPSDYPYSP' A
#
# COMPACT_ATOMS: atom_id res chain seq x y z
N MET A 1 -26.94 0.16 -7.22
CA MET A 1 -25.57 0.62 -6.87
C MET A 1 -25.17 -0.14 -5.62
N THR A 2 -24.54 -1.31 -5.75
CA THR A 2 -24.22 -2.18 -4.63
C THR A 2 -22.83 -1.86 -4.10
N THR A 3 -22.78 -1.11 -3.00
CA THR A 3 -21.58 -0.97 -2.17
C THR A 3 -21.45 -2.24 -1.32
N THR A 4 -20.67 -3.22 -1.79
CA THR A 4 -20.33 -4.40 -0.98
C THR A 4 -19.23 -4.02 -0.01
N SER A 5 -19.61 -3.59 1.19
CA SER A 5 -18.73 -3.56 2.35
C SER A 5 -18.50 -5.00 2.80
N GLY A 6 -17.53 -5.67 2.17
CA GLY A 6 -17.07 -6.99 2.59
C GLY A 6 -16.31 -6.86 3.90
N THR A 7 -16.74 -7.59 4.94
CA THR A 7 -15.96 -7.72 6.18
C THR A 7 -14.56 -8.22 5.81
N ALA A 8 -13.54 -7.46 6.19
CA ALA A 8 -12.14 -7.83 5.98
C ALA A 8 -11.86 -9.24 6.51
N SER A 9 -11.23 -10.09 5.69
CA SER A 9 -10.81 -11.40 6.16
C SER A 9 -9.69 -11.26 7.20
N SER A 10 -9.70 -12.12 8.22
CA SER A 10 -8.65 -12.12 9.26
C SER A 10 -7.26 -12.44 8.68
N SER A 11 -7.21 -13.22 7.61
CA SER A 11 -6.01 -13.47 6.82
C SER A 11 -5.50 -12.24 6.10
N ALA A 12 -6.38 -11.43 5.49
CA ALA A 12 -5.99 -10.19 4.81
C ALA A 12 -5.35 -9.20 5.79
N VAL A 13 -5.98 -9.01 6.95
CA VAL A 13 -5.43 -8.14 8.00
C VAL A 13 -4.04 -8.61 8.44
N ARG A 14 -3.87 -9.92 8.66
CA ARG A 14 -2.58 -10.49 9.07
C ARG A 14 -1.51 -10.35 7.99
N ALA A 15 -1.86 -10.57 6.73
CA ALA A 15 -0.93 -10.43 5.61
C ALA A 15 -0.45 -8.97 5.48
N LEU A 16 -1.39 -8.02 5.44
CA LEU A 16 -1.09 -6.59 5.33
C LEU A 16 -0.26 -6.09 6.52
N ALA A 17 -0.55 -6.53 7.74
CA ALA A 17 0.23 -6.16 8.92
C ALA A 17 1.68 -6.68 8.86
N LEU A 18 1.88 -7.90 8.36
CA LEU A 18 3.22 -8.47 8.18
C LEU A 18 4.00 -7.73 7.09
N GLU A 19 3.37 -7.49 5.93
CA GLU A 19 4.00 -6.77 4.82
C GLU A 19 4.35 -5.33 5.20
N TYR A 20 3.44 -4.62 5.86
CA TYR A 20 3.71 -3.25 6.32
C TYR A 20 4.91 -3.22 7.28
N LYS A 21 4.96 -4.13 8.25
CA LYS A 21 6.09 -4.25 9.16
C LYS A 21 7.39 -4.57 8.41
N SER A 22 7.36 -5.49 7.45
CA SER A 22 8.54 -5.80 6.63
C SER A 22 9.05 -4.59 5.85
N LEU A 23 8.15 -3.72 5.36
CA LEU A 23 8.53 -2.47 4.68
C LEU A 23 9.08 -1.40 5.65
N GLU A 24 8.69 -1.43 6.92
CA GLU A 24 9.30 -0.59 7.96
C GLU A 24 10.71 -1.06 8.34
N GLU A 25 10.91 -2.39 8.41
CA GLU A 25 12.21 -3.00 8.73
C GLU A 25 13.20 -2.92 7.55
N ASP A 26 12.73 -3.13 6.33
CA ASP A 26 13.49 -3.06 5.08
C ASP A 26 12.81 -2.10 4.07
N PRO A 27 13.12 -0.79 4.14
CA PRO A 27 12.49 0.19 3.29
C PRO A 27 12.98 0.07 1.85
N LEU A 28 12.06 -0.18 0.93
CA LEU A 28 12.35 -0.24 -0.50
C LEU A 28 12.96 1.07 -1.02
N GLU A 29 13.94 0.96 -1.92
CA GLU A 29 14.55 2.12 -2.56
C GLU A 29 13.53 2.91 -3.37
N GLY A 30 13.44 4.22 -3.11
CA GLY A 30 12.51 5.09 -3.80
C GLY A 30 11.04 4.94 -3.42
N ILE A 31 10.69 4.05 -2.48
CA ILE A 31 9.32 3.87 -1.97
C ILE A 31 9.26 4.23 -0.48
N ARG A 32 8.23 4.98 -0.08
CA ARG A 32 7.94 5.26 1.33
C ARG A 32 6.46 5.02 1.60
N PRO A 33 6.06 3.88 2.18
CA PRO A 33 4.68 3.63 2.58
C PRO A 33 4.34 4.40 3.85
N LYS A 34 3.08 4.82 3.94
CA LYS A 34 2.47 5.44 5.11
C LYS A 34 1.02 4.99 5.20
N LEU A 35 0.51 4.81 6.40
CA LEU A 35 -0.92 4.68 6.63
C LEU A 35 -1.53 6.08 6.75
N PRO A 36 -2.39 6.52 5.82
CA PRO A 36 -3.11 7.78 5.94
C PRO A 36 -4.10 7.77 7.11
N ASP A 37 -4.62 6.58 7.47
CA ASP A 37 -5.36 6.32 8.71
C ASP A 37 -4.77 5.08 9.38
N GLU A 38 -4.26 5.23 10.60
CA GLU A 38 -3.65 4.14 11.38
C GLU A 38 -4.65 3.03 11.73
N ASN A 39 -5.95 3.33 11.66
CA ASN A 39 -7.02 2.36 11.88
C ASN A 39 -7.39 1.57 10.60
N ASN A 40 -6.82 1.94 9.45
CA ASN A 40 -7.14 1.35 8.16
C ASN A 40 -5.90 0.78 7.46
N LEU A 41 -5.60 -0.49 7.74
CA LEU A 41 -4.52 -1.23 7.10
C LEU A 41 -4.75 -1.51 5.60
N PHE A 42 -5.94 -1.24 5.06
CA PHE A 42 -6.28 -1.51 3.65
C PHE A 42 -6.03 -0.32 2.72
N GLU A 43 -5.57 0.82 3.23
CA GLU A 43 -5.20 1.98 2.41
C GLU A 43 -3.80 2.44 2.76
N TRP A 44 -2.88 2.43 1.79
CA TRP A 44 -1.50 2.88 1.98
C TRP A 44 -1.21 4.05 1.06
N GLU A 45 -0.63 5.12 1.58
CA GLU A 45 -0.02 6.18 0.77
C GLU A 45 1.44 5.80 0.52
N VAL A 46 1.83 5.74 -0.75
CA VAL A 46 3.22 5.49 -1.15
C VAL A 46 3.78 6.69 -1.89
N ALA A 47 5.00 7.08 -1.56
CA ALA A 47 5.76 8.04 -2.35
C ALA A 47 6.79 7.32 -3.21
N LEU A 48 6.80 7.63 -4.50
CA LEU A 48 7.67 7.07 -5.52
C LEU A 48 8.61 8.16 -6.04
N PHE A 49 9.91 7.89 -6.03
CA PHE A 49 10.89 8.72 -6.71
C PHE A 49 11.08 8.22 -8.14
N GLY A 50 11.01 9.14 -9.10
CA GLY A 50 11.25 8.79 -10.49
C GLY A 50 12.70 8.35 -10.73
N PRO A 51 12.90 7.16 -11.30
CA PRO A 51 14.25 6.60 -11.49
C PRO A 51 15.09 7.46 -12.45
N PRO A 52 16.43 7.44 -12.29
CA PRO A 52 17.33 8.10 -13.23
C PRO A 52 17.17 7.51 -14.64
N ASP A 53 17.53 8.31 -15.65
CA ASP A 53 17.49 7.94 -17.06
C ASP A 53 16.07 7.63 -17.60
N THR A 54 15.04 8.14 -16.92
CA THR A 54 13.65 8.10 -17.38
C THR A 54 13.04 9.50 -17.50
N LEU A 55 11.92 9.63 -18.21
CA LEU A 55 11.15 10.88 -18.29
C LEU A 55 10.64 11.36 -16.92
N TYR A 56 10.65 10.48 -15.92
CA TYR A 56 10.19 10.76 -14.58
C TYR A 56 11.33 11.16 -13.63
N GLN A 57 12.59 11.16 -14.09
CA GLN A 57 13.75 11.47 -13.28
C GLN A 57 13.57 12.78 -12.49
N GLY A 58 13.85 12.73 -11.19
CA GLY A 58 13.69 13.88 -10.28
C GLY A 58 12.23 14.18 -9.90
N GLY A 59 11.27 13.42 -10.41
CA GLY A 59 9.87 13.49 -10.03
C GLY A 59 9.61 12.83 -8.67
N TYR A 60 8.62 13.38 -7.95
CA TYR A 60 8.10 12.84 -6.70
C TYR A 60 6.61 12.59 -6.85
N PHE A 61 6.22 11.32 -6.88
CA PHE A 61 4.86 10.89 -7.17
C PHE A 61 4.24 10.27 -5.93
N LYS A 62 3.11 10.80 -5.50
CA LYS A 62 2.31 10.19 -4.43
C LYS A 62 1.24 9.30 -5.07
N ALA A 63 1.12 8.08 -4.58
CA ALA A 63 0.08 7.15 -4.97
C ALA A 63 -0.65 6.64 -3.73
N LEU A 64 -1.94 6.34 -3.90
CA LEU A 64 -2.76 5.70 -2.89
C LEU A 64 -3.04 4.27 -3.35
N VAL A 65 -2.61 3.30 -2.56
CA VAL A 65 -2.86 1.88 -2.76
C VAL A 65 -4.05 1.49 -1.90
N LYS A 66 -5.02 0.80 -2.50
CA LYS A 66 -6.20 0.28 -1.79
C LYS A 66 -6.24 -1.22 -1.96
N PHE A 67 -6.27 -1.94 -0.85
CA PHE A 67 -6.34 -3.39 -0.84
C PHE A 67 -7.80 -3.86 -0.73
N PRO A 68 -8.18 -4.93 -1.44
CA PRO A 68 -9.49 -5.53 -1.26
C PRO A 68 -9.58 -6.29 0.08
N SER A 69 -10.80 -6.48 0.58
CA SER A 69 -11.08 -7.23 1.82
C SER A 69 -10.63 -8.70 1.78
N ASP A 70 -10.44 -9.24 0.56
CA ASP A 70 -10.03 -10.61 0.28
C ASP A 70 -8.56 -10.71 -0.19
N TYR A 71 -7.75 -9.69 0.08
CA TYR A 71 -6.31 -9.74 -0.17
C TYR A 71 -5.68 -10.99 0.50
N PRO A 72 -4.76 -11.71 -0.16
CA PRO A 72 -4.12 -11.44 -1.47
C PRO A 72 -4.80 -12.11 -2.67
N TYR A 73 -6.01 -12.64 -2.53
CA TYR A 73 -6.69 -13.41 -3.59
C TYR A 73 -7.24 -12.54 -4.72
N SER A 74 -7.36 -11.23 -4.48
CA SER A 74 -7.75 -10.24 -5.50
C SER A 74 -6.76 -9.07 -5.50
N PRO A 75 -6.43 -8.51 -6.68
CA PRO A 75 -5.64 -7.28 -6.81
C PRO A 75 -6.47 -6.01 -6.51
#